data_AF-A0A813H2Z4-F1
#
_entry.id   AF-A0A813H2Z4-F1
#
_cell.length_a   1.000
_cell.length_b   1.000
_cell.length_c   1.000
_cell.angle_alpha   90.00
_cell.angle_beta   90.00
_cell.angle_gamma   90.00
#
_symmetry.space_group_name_H-M   'P 1'
#
loop_
_entity.id
_entity.type
_entity.pdbx_description
1 polymer ?
#
loop_
_entity_poly.entity_id
_entity_poly.type
_entity_poly.pdbx_seq_one_letter_code
_entity_poly.pdbx_strand_id
1 'polypeptide(L)'
;VPSVLQKRWYDCIHAVPDIRDRAERWRALFRREIRGRFNLKIAGSATLLKAQCEECRLILEEWSCKVVLKVAESCHTNLTRLNLRIGSLQVQVKKQHLHEQMMEMPLSDFTGLNTTAEQITPLLELWYMAHEWNLWKEEIVEGEFARIDPVAVKQKLSSCMETMKRLEEVFSSQPRPRQVLQLLSIELTELRVLLP
;
A
#
# COMPACT_ATOMS: atom_id res chain seq x y z
N VAL A 1 52.17 -32.81 -43.44
CA VAL A 1 50.74 -32.81 -43.02
C VAL A 1 49.90 -32.82 -44.28
N PRO A 2 48.89 -33.71 -44.43
CA PRO A 2 48.06 -33.76 -45.62
C PRO A 2 47.40 -32.39 -45.88
N SER A 3 47.52 -31.85 -47.09
CA SER A 3 47.02 -30.52 -47.48
C SER A 3 45.53 -30.29 -47.16
N VAL A 4 44.74 -31.38 -47.16
CA VAL A 4 43.32 -31.40 -46.82
C VAL A 4 43.06 -31.09 -45.34
N LEU A 5 43.91 -31.59 -44.43
CA LEU A 5 43.80 -31.31 -42.99
C LEU A 5 44.23 -29.88 -42.68
N GLN A 6 45.20 -29.36 -43.43
CA GLN A 6 45.67 -27.98 -43.29
C GLN A 6 44.60 -26.97 -43.73
N LYS A 7 43.90 -27.25 -44.84
CA LYS A 7 42.77 -26.45 -45.33
C LYS A 7 41.58 -26.47 -44.36
N ARG A 8 41.18 -27.65 -43.86
CA ARG A 8 40.11 -27.77 -42.86
C ARG A 8 40.43 -27.04 -41.55
N TRP A 9 41.68 -27.10 -41.09
CA TRP A 9 42.10 -26.39 -39.88
C TRP A 9 42.09 -24.87 -40.08
N TYR A 10 42.53 -24.40 -41.25
CA TYR A 10 42.45 -23.00 -41.66
C TYR A 10 40.99 -22.52 -41.71
N ASP A 11 40.10 -23.26 -42.39
CA ASP A 11 38.67 -22.94 -42.48
C ASP A 11 38.00 -22.91 -41.09
N CYS A 12 38.34 -23.85 -40.19
CA CYS A 12 37.83 -23.85 -38.81
C CYS A 12 38.32 -22.64 -38.00
N ILE A 13 39.60 -22.28 -38.09
CA ILE A 13 40.16 -21.13 -37.35
C ILE A 13 39.59 -19.81 -37.87
N HIS A 14 39.38 -19.69 -39.18
CA HIS A 14 38.81 -18.49 -39.80
C HIS A 14 37.28 -18.41 -39.70
N ALA A 15 36.59 -19.52 -39.41
CA ALA A 15 35.18 -19.53 -39.04
C ALA A 15 34.91 -19.06 -37.60
N VAL A 16 35.88 -19.14 -36.68
CA VAL A 16 35.73 -18.66 -35.29
C VAL A 16 35.51 -17.14 -35.22
N PRO A 17 36.24 -16.29 -35.96
CA PRO A 17 35.94 -14.87 -36.13
C PRO A 17 34.51 -14.61 -36.63
N ASP A 18 34.05 -15.34 -37.64
CA ASP A 18 32.70 -15.19 -38.21
C ASP A 18 31.59 -15.57 -37.20
N ILE A 19 31.83 -16.58 -36.37
CA ILE A 19 30.91 -16.95 -35.27
C ILE A 19 30.89 -15.87 -34.19
N ARG A 20 32.03 -15.28 -33.83
CA ARG A 20 32.10 -14.16 -32.87
C ARG A 20 31.41 -12.91 -33.42
N ASP A 21 31.64 -12.57 -34.68
CA ASP A 21 31.01 -11.43 -35.36
C ASP A 21 29.50 -11.63 -35.54
N ARG A 22 29.04 -12.86 -35.81
CA ARG A 22 27.61 -13.19 -35.80
C ARG A 22 27.03 -13.10 -34.40
N ALA A 23 27.72 -13.60 -33.39
CA ALA A 23 27.28 -13.49 -32.00
C ALA A 23 27.19 -12.03 -31.55
N GLU A 24 28.15 -11.18 -31.93
CA GLU A 24 28.11 -9.74 -31.67
C GLU A 24 26.97 -9.04 -32.42
N ARG A 25 26.75 -9.36 -33.71
CA ARG A 25 25.62 -8.85 -34.47
C ARG A 25 24.28 -9.25 -33.86
N TRP A 26 24.12 -10.50 -33.44
CA TRP A 26 22.93 -10.97 -32.74
C TRP A 26 22.75 -10.32 -31.37
N ARG A 27 23.83 -10.14 -30.59
CA ARG A 27 23.79 -9.37 -29.33
C ARG A 27 23.41 -7.92 -29.58
N ALA A 28 23.91 -7.29 -30.64
CA ALA A 28 23.59 -5.92 -31.00
C ALA A 28 22.12 -5.78 -31.41
N LEU A 29 21.60 -6.70 -32.24
CA LEU A 29 20.18 -6.78 -32.60
C LEU A 29 19.29 -7.00 -31.38
N PHE A 30 19.63 -7.96 -30.51
CA PHE A 30 18.91 -8.23 -29.27
C PHE A 30 18.90 -7.02 -28.32
N ARG A 31 20.06 -6.36 -28.13
CA ARG A 31 20.18 -5.13 -27.32
C ARG A 31 19.41 -3.96 -27.93
N ARG A 32 19.35 -3.85 -29.25
CA ARG A 32 18.68 -2.72 -29.90
C ARG A 32 17.17 -2.89 -29.95
N GLU A 33 16.68 -4.06 -30.35
CA GLU A 33 15.28 -4.26 -30.68
C GLU A 33 14.48 -4.88 -29.54
N ILE A 34 15.03 -5.90 -28.87
CA ILE A 34 14.30 -6.61 -27.81
C ILE A 34 14.44 -5.84 -26.49
N ARG A 35 15.67 -5.48 -26.08
CA ARG A 35 15.88 -4.70 -24.85
C ARG A 35 15.19 -3.33 -24.94
N GLY A 36 15.23 -2.66 -26.08
CA GLY A 36 14.52 -1.38 -26.30
C GLY A 36 13.01 -1.48 -26.06
N ARG A 37 12.35 -2.49 -26.63
CA ARG A 37 10.90 -2.73 -26.42
C ARG A 37 10.57 -3.09 -24.98
N PHE A 38 11.39 -3.91 -24.33
CA PHE A 38 11.20 -4.23 -22.92
C PHE A 38 11.40 -3.02 -22.01
N ASN A 39 12.44 -2.21 -22.24
CA ASN A 39 12.70 -0.99 -21.49
C ASN A 39 11.52 -0.01 -21.60
N LEU A 40 10.94 0.15 -22.79
CA LEU A 40 9.72 0.96 -22.99
C LEU A 40 8.54 0.42 -22.19
N LYS A 41 8.35 -0.90 -22.15
CA LYS A 41 7.27 -1.53 -21.38
C LYS A 41 7.47 -1.37 -19.87
N ILE A 42 8.70 -1.53 -19.39
CA ILE A 42 9.08 -1.33 -17.99
C ILE A 42 8.86 0.13 -17.59
N ALA A 43 9.31 1.08 -18.41
CA ALA A 43 9.08 2.52 -18.18
C ALA A 43 7.58 2.86 -18.17
N GLY A 44 6.80 2.33 -19.12
CA GLY A 44 5.34 2.49 -19.14
C GLY A 44 4.67 1.96 -17.87
N SER A 45 5.07 0.77 -17.42
CA SER A 45 4.60 0.18 -16.15
C SER A 45 4.94 1.08 -14.94
N ALA A 46 6.16 1.63 -14.88
CA ALA A 46 6.54 2.56 -13.82
C ALA A 46 5.69 3.83 -13.81
N THR A 47 5.38 4.41 -14.99
CA THR A 47 4.51 5.60 -15.06
C THR A 47 3.10 5.33 -14.55
N LEU A 48 2.53 4.16 -14.90
CA LEU A 48 1.21 3.76 -14.41
C LEU A 48 1.21 3.54 -12.89
N LEU A 49 2.23 2.85 -12.37
CA LEU A 49 2.37 2.60 -10.94
C LEU A 49 2.53 3.91 -10.15
N LYS A 50 3.28 4.89 -10.68
CA LYS A 50 3.39 6.23 -10.08
C LYS A 50 2.03 6.92 -9.99
N ALA A 51 1.26 6.90 -11.08
CA ALA A 51 -0.09 7.48 -11.09
C ALA A 51 -1.01 6.79 -10.06
N GLN A 52 -0.92 5.47 -9.91
CA GLN A 52 -1.71 4.72 -8.92
C GLN A 52 -1.28 5.02 -7.47
N CYS A 53 0.01 5.21 -7.21
CA CYS A 53 0.50 5.62 -5.89
C CYS A 53 -0.05 7.00 -5.51
N GLU A 54 -0.01 7.94 -6.47
CA GLU A 54 -0.53 9.29 -6.27
C GLU A 54 -2.06 9.29 -6.08
N GLU A 55 -2.80 8.49 -6.84
CA GLU A 55 -4.23 8.31 -6.64
C GLU A 55 -4.54 7.79 -5.23
N CYS A 56 -3.81 6.77 -4.75
CA CYS A 56 -3.99 6.26 -3.40
C CYS A 56 -3.70 7.32 -2.32
N ARG A 57 -2.70 8.18 -2.54
CA ARG A 57 -2.38 9.31 -1.64
C ARG A 57 -3.54 10.31 -1.59
N LEU A 58 -4.05 10.72 -2.74
CA LEU A 58 -5.18 11.66 -2.82
C LEU A 58 -6.45 11.11 -2.17
N ILE A 59 -6.75 9.82 -2.38
CA ILE A 59 -7.88 9.16 -1.71
C ILE A 59 -7.67 9.17 -0.19
N LEU A 60 -6.46 8.85 0.30
CA LEU A 60 -6.18 8.89 1.74
C LEU A 60 -6.40 10.28 2.34
N GLU A 61 -5.95 11.33 1.64
CA GLU A 61 -6.15 12.73 2.06
C GLU A 61 -7.63 13.12 2.11
N GLU A 62 -8.44 12.65 1.15
CA GLU A 62 -9.88 12.89 1.18
C GLU A 62 -10.54 12.27 2.44
N TRP A 63 -10.18 11.02 2.75
CA TRP A 63 -10.76 10.30 3.89
C TRP A 63 -10.25 10.81 5.23
N SER A 64 -9.00 11.27 5.31
CA SER A 64 -8.44 11.85 6.54
C SER A 64 -9.11 13.19 6.93
N CYS A 65 -9.76 13.85 5.98
CA CYS A 65 -10.49 15.10 6.20
C CYS A 65 -11.93 14.91 6.70
N LYS A 66 -12.48 13.69 6.67
CA LYS A 66 -13.84 13.43 7.16
C LYS A 66 -13.86 13.53 8.70
N VAL A 67 -14.93 14.08 9.25
CA VAL A 67 -15.07 14.30 10.71
C VAL A 67 -16.41 13.86 11.28
N VAL A 68 -17.24 13.20 10.48
CA VAL A 68 -18.62 12.86 10.84
C VAL A 68 -18.68 11.40 11.29
N LEU A 69 -19.09 11.16 12.54
CA LEU A 69 -19.18 9.80 13.10
C LEU A 69 -20.24 8.92 12.40
N LYS A 70 -21.32 9.51 11.88
CA LYS A 70 -22.38 8.77 11.18
C LYS A 70 -21.90 8.03 9.93
N VAL A 71 -20.79 8.43 9.34
CA VAL A 71 -20.21 7.77 8.15
C VAL A 71 -19.07 6.83 8.51
N ALA A 72 -18.87 6.51 9.80
CA ALA A 72 -17.73 5.72 10.27
C ALA A 72 -17.62 4.35 9.58
N GLU A 73 -18.74 3.65 9.37
CA GLU A 73 -18.76 2.39 8.63
C GLU A 73 -18.21 2.58 7.20
N SER A 74 -18.74 3.55 6.46
CA SER A 74 -18.29 3.83 5.10
C SER A 74 -16.81 4.25 5.06
N CYS A 75 -16.36 5.08 6.00
CA CYS A 75 -14.97 5.48 6.12
C CYS A 75 -14.07 4.27 6.39
N HIS A 76 -14.44 3.42 7.34
CA HIS A 76 -13.72 2.20 7.68
C HIS A 76 -13.62 1.27 6.46
N THR A 77 -14.74 0.92 5.82
CA THR A 77 -14.78 0.02 4.65
C THR A 77 -13.92 0.54 3.50
N ASN A 78 -14.00 1.84 3.20
CA ASN A 78 -13.23 2.44 2.10
C ASN A 78 -11.73 2.49 2.42
N LEU A 79 -11.36 2.80 3.66
CA LEU A 79 -9.96 2.75 4.11
C LEU A 79 -9.43 1.30 4.12
N THR A 80 -10.24 0.30 4.47
CA THR A 80 -9.83 -1.11 4.40
C THR A 80 -9.52 -1.50 2.96
N ARG A 81 -10.39 -1.13 2.02
CA ARG A 81 -10.19 -1.36 0.59
C ARG A 81 -8.94 -0.64 0.08
N LEU A 82 -8.72 0.60 0.51
CA LEU A 82 -7.52 1.36 0.16
C LEU A 82 -6.25 0.71 0.71
N ASN A 83 -6.26 0.21 1.94
CA ASN A 83 -5.12 -0.48 2.55
C ASN A 83 -4.74 -1.76 1.78
N LEU A 84 -5.73 -2.56 1.39
CA LEU A 84 -5.51 -3.72 0.52
C LEU A 84 -4.91 -3.32 -0.83
N ARG A 85 -5.40 -2.22 -1.43
CA ARG A 85 -4.87 -1.69 -2.69
C ARG A 85 -3.42 -1.22 -2.55
N ILE A 86 -3.08 -0.51 -1.47
CA ILE A 86 -1.71 -0.07 -1.17
C ILE A 86 -0.79 -1.29 -1.00
N GLY A 87 -1.22 -2.31 -0.26
CA GLY A 87 -0.45 -3.56 -0.12
C GLY A 87 -0.19 -4.24 -1.47
N SER A 88 -1.20 -4.28 -2.36
CA SER A 88 -1.01 -4.78 -3.73
C SER A 88 -0.01 -3.93 -4.52
N LEU A 89 -0.07 -2.61 -4.42
CA LEU A 89 0.87 -1.70 -5.08
C LEU A 89 2.30 -1.90 -4.58
N GLN A 90 2.51 -2.08 -3.27
CA GLN A 90 3.84 -2.37 -2.71
C GLN A 90 4.45 -3.66 -3.31
N VAL A 91 3.63 -4.69 -3.53
CA VAL A 91 4.07 -5.92 -4.20
C VAL A 91 4.41 -5.66 -5.68
N GLN A 92 3.59 -4.89 -6.38
CA GLN A 92 3.83 -4.53 -7.78
C GLN A 92 5.08 -3.67 -7.96
N VAL A 93 5.34 -2.72 -7.06
CA VAL A 93 6.55 -1.89 -7.05
C VAL A 93 7.80 -2.75 -6.83
N LYS A 94 7.76 -3.71 -5.89
CA LYS A 94 8.89 -4.67 -5.73
C LYS A 94 9.16 -5.46 -7.00
N LYS A 95 8.11 -5.90 -7.70
CA LYS A 95 8.24 -6.60 -9.00
C LYS A 95 8.79 -5.69 -10.09
N GLN A 96 8.37 -4.42 -10.12
CA GLN A 96 8.88 -3.41 -11.03
C GLN A 96 10.38 -3.17 -10.82
N HIS A 97 10.81 -2.98 -9.57
CA HIS A 97 12.22 -2.82 -9.21
C HIS A 97 13.07 -4.04 -9.62
N LEU A 98 12.53 -5.26 -9.46
CA LEU A 98 13.20 -6.47 -9.94
C LEU A 98 13.39 -6.44 -11.47
N HIS A 99 12.37 -6.07 -12.24
CA HIS A 99 12.49 -5.95 -13.70
C HIS A 99 13.48 -4.85 -14.11
N GLU A 100 13.48 -3.72 -13.42
CA GLU A 100 14.43 -2.62 -13.66
C GLU A 100 15.88 -3.07 -13.39
N GLN A 101 16.12 -3.79 -12.29
CA GLN A 101 17.43 -4.37 -11.97
C GLN A 101 17.89 -5.39 -13.01
N MET A 102 17.00 -6.31 -13.41
CA MET A 102 17.31 -7.32 -14.45
C MET A 102 17.71 -6.69 -15.78
N MET A 103 17.22 -5.49 -16.07
CA MET A 103 17.48 -4.75 -17.30
C MET A 103 18.53 -3.65 -17.12
N GLU A 104 19.19 -3.59 -15.96
CA GLU A 104 20.19 -2.57 -15.59
C GLU A 104 19.66 -1.13 -15.78
N MET A 105 18.36 -0.94 -15.54
CA MET A 105 17.69 0.35 -15.60
C MET A 105 17.78 1.03 -14.22
N PRO A 106 17.76 2.38 -14.17
CA PRO A 106 17.64 3.09 -12.91
C PRO A 106 16.33 2.70 -12.23
N LEU A 107 16.37 2.48 -10.91
CA LEU A 107 15.18 2.18 -10.12
C LEU A 107 14.23 3.38 -10.14
N SER A 108 12.97 3.12 -10.47
CA SER A 108 11.93 4.12 -10.39
C SER A 108 11.62 4.44 -8.93
N ASP A 109 11.61 5.73 -8.61
CA ASP A 109 11.20 6.20 -7.29
C ASP A 109 9.67 6.29 -7.20
N PHE A 110 9.11 5.67 -6.16
CA PHE A 110 7.67 5.67 -5.85
C PHE A 110 7.46 6.39 -4.52
N THR A 111 7.84 7.67 -4.50
CA THR A 111 7.80 8.53 -3.31
C THR A 111 6.42 8.52 -2.66
N GLY A 112 6.40 8.41 -1.34
CA GLY A 112 5.18 8.52 -0.55
C GLY A 112 4.34 7.25 -0.45
N LEU A 113 4.63 6.17 -1.19
CA LEU A 113 3.88 4.90 -1.06
C LEU A 113 4.00 4.31 0.35
N ASN A 114 5.22 4.24 0.89
CA ASN A 114 5.43 3.74 2.26
C ASN A 114 4.84 4.68 3.31
N THR A 115 5.00 5.99 3.13
CA THR A 115 4.38 6.98 4.01
C THR A 115 2.86 6.86 4.02
N THR A 116 2.23 6.64 2.86
CA THR A 116 0.79 6.42 2.72
C THR A 116 0.37 5.12 3.43
N ALA A 117 1.17 4.06 3.32
CA ALA A 117 0.93 2.79 4.02
C ALA A 117 1.08 2.91 5.55
N GLU A 118 1.97 3.76 6.03
CA GLU A 118 2.13 4.05 7.46
C GLU A 118 0.97 4.90 7.99
N GLN A 119 0.53 5.90 7.23
CA GLN A 119 -0.53 6.82 7.61
C GLN A 119 -1.93 6.18 7.63
N ILE A 120 -2.19 5.18 6.78
CA ILE A 120 -3.52 4.56 6.71
C ILE A 120 -3.85 3.72 7.94
N THR A 121 -2.84 3.12 8.58
CA THR A 121 -3.02 2.23 9.74
C THR A 121 -3.71 2.92 10.93
N PRO A 122 -3.22 4.06 11.45
CA PRO A 122 -3.90 4.75 12.55
C PRO A 122 -5.28 5.29 12.15
N LEU A 123 -5.48 5.67 10.88
CA LEU A 123 -6.80 6.11 10.39
C LEU A 123 -7.79 4.95 10.37
N LEU A 124 -7.36 3.75 9.98
CA LEU A 124 -8.18 2.54 10.06
C LEU A 124 -8.61 2.25 11.49
N GLU A 125 -7.69 2.31 12.44
CA GLU A 125 -7.99 2.07 13.86
C GLU A 125 -8.99 3.09 14.41
N LEU A 126 -8.83 4.37 14.04
CA LEU A 126 -9.77 5.44 14.41
C LEU A 126 -11.19 5.16 13.91
N TRP A 127 -11.32 4.87 12.60
CA TRP A 127 -12.64 4.68 11.99
C TRP A 127 -13.26 3.33 12.35
N TYR A 128 -12.46 2.30 12.61
CA TYR A 128 -12.93 1.04 13.18
C TYR A 128 -13.55 1.28 14.55
N MET A 129 -12.85 1.98 15.44
CA MET A 129 -13.37 2.32 16.76
C MET A 129 -14.65 3.14 16.67
N ALA A 130 -14.70 4.14 15.78
CA ALA A 130 -15.90 4.94 15.57
C ALA A 130 -17.08 4.10 15.07
N HIS A 131 -16.82 3.14 14.19
CA HIS A 131 -17.84 2.23 13.67
C HIS A 131 -18.36 1.29 14.76
N GLU A 132 -17.46 0.63 15.49
CA GLU A 132 -17.80 -0.25 16.61
C GLU A 132 -18.57 0.50 17.70
N TRP A 133 -18.19 1.75 17.98
CA TRP A 133 -18.90 2.61 18.93
C TRP A 133 -20.34 2.88 18.48
N ASN A 134 -20.58 3.18 17.21
CA ASN A 134 -21.93 3.41 16.71
C ASN A 134 -22.81 2.16 16.84
N LEU A 135 -22.30 0.99 16.46
CA LEU A 135 -23.01 -0.28 16.61
C LEU A 135 -23.35 -0.56 18.07
N TRP A 136 -22.39 -0.32 18.96
CA TRP A 136 -22.55 -0.59 20.36
C TRP A 136 -23.48 0.40 21.06
N LYS A 137 -23.44 1.68 20.65
CA LYS A 137 -24.37 2.70 21.11
C LYS A 137 -25.80 2.35 20.74
N GLU A 138 -26.04 1.89 19.50
CA GLU A 138 -27.34 1.37 19.08
C GLU A 138 -27.77 0.16 19.92
N GLU A 139 -26.86 -0.79 20.17
CA GLU A 139 -27.14 -1.95 21.04
C GLU A 139 -27.50 -1.54 22.48
N ILE A 140 -26.83 -0.55 23.06
CA ILE A 140 -27.14 -0.08 24.43
C ILE A 140 -28.47 0.66 24.49
N VAL A 141 -28.75 1.50 23.49
CA VAL A 141 -29.95 2.36 23.48
C VAL A 141 -31.21 1.57 23.09
N GLU A 142 -31.09 0.65 22.14
CA GLU A 142 -32.23 -0.06 21.54
C GLU A 142 -32.30 -1.54 21.96
N GLY A 143 -31.23 -2.11 22.52
CA GLY A 143 -31.17 -3.52 22.88
C GLY A 143 -31.98 -3.88 24.13
N GLU A 144 -32.23 -5.18 24.29
CA GLU A 144 -32.84 -5.71 25.51
C GLU A 144 -31.88 -5.54 26.70
N PHE A 145 -32.26 -4.70 27.68
CA PHE A 145 -31.43 -4.40 28.86
C PHE A 145 -30.92 -5.65 29.58
N ALA A 146 -31.71 -6.74 29.61
CA ALA A 146 -31.34 -8.01 30.23
C ALA A 146 -30.16 -8.75 29.56
N ARG A 147 -29.80 -8.37 28.32
CA ARG A 147 -28.68 -8.97 27.57
C ARG A 147 -27.40 -8.14 27.64
N ILE A 148 -27.47 -6.92 28.18
CA ILE A 148 -26.31 -6.04 28.30
C ILE A 148 -25.48 -6.51 29.49
N ASP A 149 -24.29 -7.06 29.23
CA ASP A 149 -23.33 -7.42 30.27
C ASP A 149 -22.51 -6.20 30.71
N PRO A 150 -22.71 -5.68 31.94
CA PRO A 150 -22.00 -4.50 32.43
C PRO A 150 -20.48 -4.71 32.56
N VAL A 151 -20.01 -5.94 32.74
CA VAL A 151 -18.58 -6.24 32.83
C VAL A 151 -17.94 -6.10 31.44
N ALA A 152 -18.58 -6.68 30.42
CA ALA A 152 -18.14 -6.55 29.03
C ALA A 152 -18.14 -5.08 28.57
N VAL A 153 -19.18 -4.31 28.95
CA VAL A 153 -19.29 -2.86 28.70
C VAL A 153 -18.07 -2.12 29.27
N LYS A 154 -17.73 -2.36 30.54
CA LYS A 154 -16.61 -1.70 31.21
C LYS A 154 -15.26 -2.05 30.59
N GLN A 155 -15.06 -3.32 30.21
CA GLN A 155 -13.84 -3.78 29.54
C GLN A 155 -13.68 -3.11 28.17
N LYS A 156 -14.75 -3.06 27.37
CA LYS A 156 -14.73 -2.39 26.06
C LYS A 156 -14.46 -0.89 26.17
N LEU A 157 -15.10 -0.19 27.11
CA LEU A 157 -14.83 1.24 27.36
C LEU A 157 -13.36 1.49 27.71
N SER A 158 -12.78 0.63 28.56
CA SER A 158 -11.39 0.76 28.97
C SER A 158 -10.44 0.55 27.78
N SER A 159 -10.70 -0.46 26.95
CA SER A 159 -9.94 -0.73 25.72
C SER A 159 -10.05 0.42 24.69
N CYS A 160 -11.24 0.99 24.52
CA CYS A 160 -11.45 2.16 23.66
C CYS A 160 -10.63 3.36 24.15
N MET A 161 -10.66 3.65 25.46
CA MET A 161 -9.89 4.75 26.05
C MET A 161 -8.38 4.60 25.86
N GLU A 162 -7.84 3.39 26.07
CA GLU A 162 -6.41 3.12 25.84
C GLU A 162 -6.03 3.35 24.39
N THR A 163 -6.87 2.88 23.46
CA THR A 163 -6.65 3.05 22.02
C THR A 163 -6.74 4.52 21.62
N MET A 164 -7.71 5.27 22.14
CA MET A 164 -7.84 6.70 21.89
C MET A 164 -6.63 7.48 22.35
N LYS A 165 -6.13 7.21 23.56
CA LYS A 165 -4.93 7.88 24.09
C LYS A 165 -3.72 7.69 23.18
N ARG A 166 -3.51 6.46 22.68
CA ARG A 166 -2.45 6.17 21.69
C ARG A 166 -2.67 6.95 20.39
N LEU A 167 -3.90 7.00 19.88
CA LEU A 167 -4.23 7.72 18.65
C LEU A 167 -4.11 9.25 18.80
N GLU A 168 -4.36 9.80 19.99
CA GLU A 168 -4.14 11.24 20.27
C GLU A 168 -2.68 11.65 20.09
N GLU A 169 -1.74 10.80 20.52
CA GLU A 169 -0.30 11.03 20.32
C GLU A 169 0.06 10.96 18.83
N VAL A 170 -0.43 9.93 18.12
CA VAL A 170 -0.20 9.72 16.67
C VAL A 170 -0.75 10.88 15.85
N PHE A 171 -1.95 11.35 16.18
CA PHE A 171 -2.62 12.43 15.46
C PHE A 171 -2.33 13.82 16.03
N SER A 172 -1.35 13.98 16.92
CA SER A 172 -1.03 15.26 17.58
C SER A 172 -0.94 16.45 16.62
N SER A 173 -0.38 16.24 15.42
CA SER A 173 -0.23 17.22 14.34
C SER A 173 -1.37 17.23 13.31
N GLN A 174 -2.36 16.33 13.40
CA GLN A 174 -3.44 16.15 12.43
C GLN A 174 -4.79 16.62 13.01
N PRO A 175 -5.27 17.83 12.68
CA PRO A 175 -6.42 18.43 13.37
C PRO A 175 -7.75 17.69 13.10
N ARG A 176 -7.94 17.12 11.90
CA ARG A 176 -9.19 16.45 11.51
C ARG A 176 -9.38 15.10 12.21
N PRO A 177 -8.42 14.16 12.19
CA PRO A 177 -8.51 12.94 13.01
C PRO A 177 -8.65 13.24 14.51
N ARG A 178 -7.98 14.28 15.04
CA ARG A 178 -8.17 14.71 16.43
C ARG A 178 -9.58 15.17 16.73
N GLN A 179 -10.22 15.86 15.79
CA GLN A 179 -11.62 16.26 15.95
C GLN A 179 -12.53 15.03 16.10
N VAL A 180 -12.29 13.96 15.32
CA VAL A 180 -13.04 12.70 15.45
C VAL A 180 -12.80 12.05 16.81
N LEU A 181 -11.55 11.99 17.26
CA LEU A 181 -11.22 11.48 18.60
C LEU A 181 -11.92 12.27 19.71
N GLN A 182 -11.96 13.60 19.61
CA GLN A 182 -12.67 14.44 20.58
C GLN A 182 -14.17 14.17 20.59
N LEU A 183 -14.80 14.01 19.41
CA LEU A 183 -16.21 13.65 19.32
C LEU A 183 -16.50 12.29 19.96
N LEU A 184 -15.67 11.28 19.68
CA LEU A 184 -15.77 9.96 20.34
C LEU A 184 -15.59 10.08 21.86
N SER A 185 -14.66 10.92 22.31
CA SER A 185 -14.38 11.10 23.74
C SER A 185 -15.57 11.67 24.48
N ILE A 186 -16.25 12.65 23.88
CA ILE A 186 -17.46 13.25 24.43
C ILE A 186 -18.56 12.20 24.53
N GLU A 187 -18.85 11.47 23.44
CA GLU A 187 -19.92 10.46 23.45
C GLU A 187 -19.63 9.31 24.44
N LEU A 188 -18.38 8.86 24.55
CA LEU A 188 -17.96 7.84 25.52
C LEU A 188 -18.10 8.33 26.97
N THR A 189 -17.78 9.59 27.22
CA THR A 189 -17.89 10.20 28.55
C THR A 189 -19.34 10.35 28.98
N GLU A 190 -20.23 10.76 28.06
CA GLU A 190 -21.67 10.84 28.31
C GLU A 190 -22.24 9.47 28.71
N LEU A 191 -21.87 8.41 27.99
CA LEU A 191 -22.33 7.05 28.29
C LEU A 191 -21.80 6.55 29.64
N ARG A 192 -20.57 6.91 30.00
CA ARG A 192 -19.98 6.56 31.30
C ARG A 192 -20.72 7.21 32.47
N VAL A 193 -21.28 8.41 32.30
CA VAL A 193 -22.12 9.05 33.32
C VAL A 193 -23.45 8.30 33.49
N LEU A 194 -23.95 7.66 32.43
CA LEU A 194 -25.21 6.90 32.44
C LEU A 194 -25.07 5.47 32.99
N LEU A 195 -23.84 4.94 33.08
CA LEU A 195 -23.53 3.60 33.58
C LEU A 195 -22.83 3.69 34.95
N PRO A 196 -23.57 3.57 36.09
CA PRO A 196 -23.01 3.64 37.43
C PRO A 196 -22.06 2.49 37.79
#